data_AF-A0A916SV54-F1
#
_entry.id   AF-A0A916SV54-F1
#
_cell.length_a   1.000
_cell.length_b   1.000
_cell.length_c   1.000
_cell.angle_alpha   90.00
_cell.angle_beta   90.00
_cell.angle_gamma   90.00
#
_symmetry.space_group_name_H-M   'P 1'
#
loop_
_entity.id
_entity.type
_entity.pdbx_description
1 polymer ?
#
loop_
_entity_poly.entity_id
_entity_poly.type
_entity_poly.pdbx_seq_one_letter_code
_entity_poly.pdbx_strand_id
1 'polypeptide(L)'
;MTSTKKVGDSAHKPPAAGKGRPKGATNKLTRTIKQAIEQAFDQVGGPEYLATMAIQQPAAFMTLLGKVLPTQVEHSNPDGTLKQPTVVRIVAADDRSDDQASA
;
A
#
# COMPACT_ATOMS: atom_id res chain seq x y z
N MET A 1 65.79 3.08 13.96
CA MET A 1 64.79 4.18 14.11
C MET A 1 63.51 3.74 13.45
N THR A 2 62.47 3.64 14.27
CA THR A 2 61.17 3.01 14.03
C THR A 2 60.18 3.95 13.34
N SER A 3 59.31 3.41 12.50
CA SER A 3 57.93 3.91 12.41
C SER A 3 56.98 2.81 11.94
N THR A 4 56.30 2.17 12.89
CA THR A 4 55.17 1.27 12.64
C THR A 4 53.89 2.08 12.65
N LYS A 5 53.24 2.20 11.49
CA LYS A 5 51.94 2.86 11.34
C LYS A 5 50.88 2.07 12.11
N LYS A 6 50.42 2.59 13.25
CA LYS A 6 49.27 2.08 14.00
C LYS A 6 48.01 2.15 13.12
N VAL A 7 47.43 0.99 12.81
CA VAL A 7 46.06 0.89 12.32
C VAL A 7 45.14 1.12 13.53
N GLY A 8 44.45 2.26 13.54
CA GLY A 8 43.50 2.60 14.58
C GLY A 8 42.28 1.69 14.48
N ASP A 9 42.16 0.76 15.43
CA ASP A 9 40.96 -0.02 15.67
C ASP A 9 39.90 0.90 16.30
N SER A 10 39.17 1.63 15.45
CA SER A 10 37.98 2.35 15.89
C SER A 10 36.78 1.43 15.70
N ALA A 11 36.48 0.67 16.77
CA ALA A 11 35.28 -0.15 16.91
C ALA A 11 34.02 0.72 16.97
N HIS A 12 33.77 1.54 15.95
CA HIS A 12 32.53 2.26 15.77
C HIS A 12 31.50 1.27 15.24
N LYS A 13 30.79 0.62 16.16
CA LYS A 13 29.61 -0.15 15.79
C LYS A 13 28.66 0.82 15.06
N PRO A 14 28.19 0.49 13.84
CA PRO A 14 27.21 1.32 13.17
C PRO A 14 26.00 1.48 14.10
N PRO A 15 25.31 2.63 14.08
CA PRO A 15 24.25 2.95 15.05
C PRO A 15 23.06 1.97 15.06
N ALA A 16 22.99 1.05 14.09
CA ALA A 16 22.00 -0.03 14.00
C ALA A 16 22.56 -1.44 14.30
N ALA A 17 23.83 -1.58 14.71
CA ALA A 17 24.41 -2.87 15.05
C ALA A 17 23.70 -3.49 16.25
N GLY A 18 23.15 -4.70 16.08
CA GLY A 18 22.39 -5.41 17.12
C GLY A 18 20.93 -5.00 17.23
N LYS A 19 20.47 -3.98 16.50
CA LYS A 19 19.05 -3.65 16.40
C LYS A 19 18.41 -4.64 15.43
N GLY A 20 17.72 -5.64 16.00
CA GLY A 20 16.88 -6.54 15.22
C GLY A 20 15.92 -5.76 14.33
N ARG A 21 15.45 -6.39 13.25
CA ARG A 21 14.55 -5.74 12.30
C ARG A 21 13.31 -5.21 13.03
N PRO A 22 12.91 -3.93 12.82
CA PRO A 22 11.78 -3.36 13.52
C PRO A 22 10.51 -4.18 13.30
N LYS A 23 9.72 -4.37 14.37
CA LYS A 23 8.45 -5.11 14.34
C LYS A 23 7.53 -4.48 13.28
N GLY A 24 7.04 -5.29 12.35
CA GLY A 24 6.16 -4.84 11.25
C GLY A 24 6.86 -4.37 9.97
N ALA A 25 8.20 -4.37 9.91
CA ALA A 25 8.90 -4.00 8.68
C ALA A 25 8.62 -5.00 7.54
N THR A 26 8.06 -4.53 6.42
CA THR A 26 7.75 -5.34 5.24
C THR A 26 9.01 -5.87 4.55
N ASN A 27 9.06 -7.18 4.23
CA ASN A 27 10.17 -7.81 3.50
C ASN A 27 10.53 -7.03 2.22
N LYS A 28 11.84 -6.84 1.96
CA LYS A 28 12.31 -6.14 0.75
C LYS A 28 11.69 -6.75 -0.51
N LEU A 29 11.64 -8.09 -0.61
CA LEU A 29 11.03 -8.79 -1.73
C LEU A 29 9.54 -8.44 -1.88
N THR A 30 8.78 -8.51 -0.79
CA THR A 30 7.35 -8.15 -0.79
C THR A 30 7.12 -6.69 -1.17
N ARG A 31 8.00 -5.78 -0.74
CA ARG A 31 7.94 -4.37 -1.13
C ARG A 31 8.20 -4.20 -2.63
N THR A 32 9.24 -4.84 -3.17
CA THR A 32 9.56 -4.79 -4.60
C THR A 32 8.41 -5.31 -5.46
N ILE A 33 7.78 -6.41 -5.06
CA ILE A 33 6.64 -6.98 -5.80
C ILE A 33 5.44 -6.01 -5.78
N LYS A 34 5.11 -5.42 -4.63
CA LYS A 34 4.02 -4.42 -4.55
C LYS A 34 4.28 -3.24 -5.49
N GLN A 35 5.50 -2.71 -5.47
CA GLN A 35 5.89 -1.61 -6.36
C GLN A 35 5.84 -2.00 -7.84
N ALA A 36 6.26 -3.21 -8.19
CA ALA A 36 6.16 -3.70 -9.57
C ALA A 36 4.70 -3.84 -10.03
N ILE A 37 3.80 -4.28 -9.14
CA ILE A 37 2.36 -4.36 -9.41
C ILE A 37 1.76 -2.96 -9.59
N GLU A 38 2.10 -2.00 -8.73
CA GLU A 38 1.67 -0.61 -8.85
C GLU A 38 2.13 0.01 -10.17
N GLN A 39 3.40 -0.18 -10.55
CA GLN A 39 3.94 0.32 -11.82
C GLN A 39 3.27 -0.34 -13.04
N ALA A 40 3.04 -1.65 -12.99
CA ALA A 40 2.34 -2.36 -14.06
C ALA A 40 0.90 -1.86 -14.20
N PHE A 41 0.24 -1.59 -13.07
CA PHE A 41 -1.12 -1.04 -13.03
C PHE A 41 -1.18 0.34 -13.70
N ASP A 42 -0.26 1.24 -13.37
CA ASP A 42 -0.20 2.56 -14.00
C ASP A 42 0.08 2.46 -15.51
N GLN A 43 0.93 1.52 -15.93
CA GLN A 43 1.26 1.30 -17.34
C GLN A 43 0.09 0.80 -18.19
N VAL A 44 -0.81 -0.02 -17.62
CA VAL A 44 -1.98 -0.55 -18.35
C VAL A 44 -3.16 0.42 -18.38
N GLY A 45 -3.02 1.59 -17.74
CA GLY A 45 -4.05 2.63 -17.73
C GLY A 45 -4.77 2.78 -16.39
N GLY A 46 -4.24 2.25 -15.29
CA GLY A 46 -4.65 2.60 -13.94
C GLY A 46 -6.17 2.43 -13.67
N PRO A 47 -6.85 3.41 -13.06
CA PRO A 47 -8.27 3.32 -12.75
C PRO A 47 -9.17 3.02 -13.96
N GLU A 48 -8.85 3.56 -15.13
CA GLU A 48 -9.59 3.36 -16.38
C GLU A 48 -9.49 1.89 -16.85
N TYR A 49 -8.36 1.24 -16.59
CA TYR A 49 -8.22 -0.20 -16.80
C TYR A 49 -9.19 -0.99 -15.93
N LEU A 50 -9.36 -0.63 -14.64
CA LEU A 50 -10.35 -1.28 -13.77
C LEU A 50 -11.79 -1.05 -14.22
N ALA A 51 -12.12 0.16 -14.69
CA ALA A 51 -13.43 0.45 -15.27
C ALA A 51 -13.71 -0.45 -16.50
N THR A 52 -12.70 -0.62 -17.36
CA THR A 52 -12.78 -1.51 -18.51
C THR A 52 -12.94 -2.98 -18.09
N MET A 53 -12.17 -3.44 -17.10
CA MET A 53 -12.25 -4.79 -16.56
C MET A 53 -13.58 -5.07 -15.83
N ALA A 54 -14.23 -4.05 -15.26
CA ALA A 54 -15.56 -4.20 -14.67
C ALA A 54 -16.60 -4.63 -15.71
N ILE A 55 -16.46 -4.19 -16.96
CA ILE A 55 -17.34 -4.55 -18.08
C ILE A 55 -16.90 -5.89 -18.70
N GLN A 56 -15.60 -6.05 -18.99
CA GLN A 56 -15.09 -7.22 -19.70
C GLN A 56 -15.02 -8.48 -18.83
N GLN A 57 -14.71 -8.33 -17.54
CA GLN A 57 -14.61 -9.43 -16.56
C GLN A 57 -15.31 -9.07 -15.24
N PRO A 58 -16.65 -8.98 -15.22
CA PRO A 58 -17.41 -8.53 -14.04
C PRO A 58 -17.15 -9.40 -12.80
N ALA A 59 -17.01 -10.71 -12.97
CA ALA A 59 -16.76 -11.63 -11.86
C ALA A 59 -15.42 -11.37 -11.14
N ALA A 60 -14.36 -11.05 -11.89
CA ALA A 60 -13.06 -10.72 -11.31
C ALA A 60 -13.13 -9.40 -10.54
N PHE A 61 -13.83 -8.40 -11.09
CA PHE A 61 -14.03 -7.11 -10.45
C PHE A 61 -14.87 -7.19 -9.16
N MET A 62 -15.99 -7.93 -9.17
CA MET A 62 -16.82 -8.14 -7.97
C MET A 62 -16.05 -8.87 -6.86
N THR A 63 -15.19 -9.82 -7.23
CA THR A 63 -14.32 -10.52 -6.27
C THR A 63 -13.31 -9.56 -5.62
N LEU A 64 -12.75 -8.63 -6.40
CA LEU A 64 -11.84 -7.61 -5.88
C LEU A 64 -12.57 -6.66 -4.91
N LEU A 65 -13.79 -6.22 -5.25
CA LEU A 65 -14.60 -5.39 -4.36
C LEU A 65 -14.81 -6.05 -2.99
N GLY A 66 -15.16 -7.34 -2.96
CA GLY A 66 -15.31 -8.08 -1.70
C GLY A 66 -14.02 -8.19 -0.86
N LYS A 67 -12.83 -8.06 -1.48
CA LYS A 67 -11.53 -8.10 -0.79
C LYS A 67 -11.03 -6.73 -0.33
N VAL A 68 -11.35 -5.67 -1.08
CA VAL A 68 -10.94 -4.29 -0.76
C VAL A 68 -11.88 -3.68 0.28
N LEU A 69 -13.16 -4.05 0.26
CA LEU A 69 -14.09 -3.61 1.28
C LEU A 69 -13.73 -4.25 2.65
N PRO A 70 -13.74 -3.47 3.75
CA PRO A 70 -13.52 -4.03 5.07
C PRO A 70 -14.67 -4.98 5.42
N THR A 71 -14.40 -6.28 5.47
CA THR A 71 -15.42 -7.30 5.81
C THR A 71 -15.69 -7.39 7.31
N GLN A 72 -14.75 -6.89 8.13
CA GLN A 72 -14.84 -6.94 9.58
C GLN A 72 -14.30 -5.64 10.16
N VAL A 73 -15.20 -4.75 10.59
CA VAL A 73 -14.84 -3.58 11.38
C VAL A 73 -14.53 -4.08 12.78
N GLU A 74 -13.28 -4.43 13.05
CA GLU A 74 -12.83 -4.68 14.42
C GLU A 74 -12.88 -3.35 15.20
N HIS A 75 -13.73 -3.29 16.22
CA HIS A 75 -13.88 -2.09 17.06
C HIS A 75 -12.76 -1.97 18.11
N SER A 76 -11.92 -3.00 18.20
CA SER A 76 -10.83 -3.14 19.18
C SER A 76 -9.53 -3.47 18.47
N ASN A 77 -8.45 -2.82 18.89
CA ASN A 77 -7.09 -3.25 18.59
C ASN A 77 -6.74 -4.53 19.38
N PRO A 78 -5.67 -5.25 19.03
CA PRO A 78 -5.15 -6.39 19.80
C PRO A 78 -4.70 -6.04 21.23
N ASP A 79 -4.61 -4.74 21.54
CA ASP A 79 -4.24 -4.18 22.84
C ASP A 79 -5.46 -3.70 23.67
N GLY A 80 -6.69 -3.95 23.20
CA GLY A 80 -7.93 -3.60 23.89
C GLY A 80 -8.34 -2.13 23.77
N THR A 81 -7.61 -1.31 23.02
CA THR A 81 -8.00 0.07 22.74
C THR A 81 -9.04 0.15 21.64
N LEU A 82 -10.02 1.06 21.77
CA LEU A 82 -11.03 1.31 20.73
C LEU A 82 -10.35 1.88 19.48
N LYS A 83 -10.60 1.29 18.30
CA LYS A 83 -10.12 1.86 17.04
C LYS A 83 -10.80 3.21 16.80
N GLN A 84 -10.04 4.18 16.28
CA GLN A 84 -10.59 5.47 15.89
C GLN A 84 -11.74 5.28 14.89
N PRO A 85 -12.78 6.14 14.90
CA PRO A 85 -13.93 5.97 14.02
C PRO A 85 -13.46 5.93 12.56
N THR A 86 -13.67 4.80 11.90
CA THR A 86 -13.43 4.67 10.45
C THR A 86 -14.51 5.47 9.73
N VAL A 87 -14.15 6.66 9.24
CA VAL A 87 -15.06 7.52 8.47
C VAL A 87 -15.14 6.98 7.04
N VAL A 88 -16.20 6.25 6.73
CA VAL A 88 -16.52 5.86 5.35
C VAL A 88 -17.31 6.99 4.71
N ARG A 89 -16.64 7.82 3.89
CA ARG A 89 -17.32 8.84 3.07
C ARG A 89 -17.86 8.20 1.81
N ILE A 90 -19.14 7.86 1.81
CA ILE A 90 -19.86 7.49 0.60
C ILE A 90 -20.10 8.78 -0.19
N VAL A 91 -19.36 8.98 -1.27
CA VAL A 91 -19.62 10.07 -2.24
C VAL A 91 -20.54 9.48 -3.29
N ALA A 92 -21.80 9.94 -3.34
CA ALA A 92 -22.66 9.64 -4.48
C ALA A 92 -22.00 10.18 -5.75
N ALA A 93 -21.95 9.38 -6.81
CA ALA A 93 -21.61 9.88 -8.12
C ALA A 93 -22.61 10.99 -8.45
N ASP A 94 -22.10 12.17 -8.79
CA ASP A 94 -22.91 13.30 -9.24
C ASP A 94 -23.51 12.89 -10.59
N ASP A 95 -24.78 12.46 -10.59
CA ASP A 95 -25.59 12.19 -11.78
C ASP A 95 -25.78 13.51 -12.55
N ARG A 96 -24.72 14.01 -13.21
CA ARG A 96 -24.85 14.94 -14.33
C ARG A 96 -25.24 14.13 -15.56
N SER A 97 -26.51 13.76 -15.59
CA SER A 97 -27.19 13.31 -16.80
C SER A 97 -27.05 14.37 -17.89
N ASP A 98 -26.48 13.91 -19.01
CA ASP A 98 -26.76 14.35 -20.37
C ASP A 98 -28.01 15.23 -20.51
N ASP A 99 -27.82 16.55 -20.62
CA ASP A 99 -28.86 17.47 -21.11
C ASP A 99 -28.25 18.62 -21.93
N GLN A 100 -27.38 18.26 -22.88
CA GLN A 100 -27.25 19.05 -24.12
C GLN A 100 -27.63 18.19 -25.31
N ALA A 101 -28.94 17.98 -25.40
CA ALA A 101 -29.62 17.76 -26.65
C ALA A 101 -29.40 18.96 -27.58
N SER A 102 -28.86 18.67 -28.76
CA SER A 102 -29.37 19.13 -30.06
C SER A 102 -30.00 20.53 -30.12
N ALA A 103 -29.23 21.51 -30.61
CA ALA A 103 -29.71 22.59 -31.49
C ALA A 103 -28.53 23.17 -32.29
#